data_AF-A0A7S3LP95-F1
#
_entry.id   AF-A0A7S3LP95-F1
#
_cell.length_a   1.000
_cell.length_b   1.000
_cell.length_c   1.000
_cell.angle_alpha   90.00
_cell.angle_beta   90.00
_cell.angle_gamma   90.00
#
_symmetry.space_group_name_H-M   'P 1'
#
loop_
_entity.id
_entity.type
_entity.pdbx_description
1 polymer ?
#
loop_
_entity_poly.entity_id
_entity_poly.type
_entity_poly.pdbx_seq_one_letter_code
_entity_poly.pdbx_strand_id
1 'polypeptide(L)'
;MESRNRYGKTSQNPADPYNVLKSGGKIRWKTDMEKVCLSSNFERRGWHRVSEGEPWNIYWASVSSAKMVFNGDFGYRLSDGQMINHFPNHYELTRKDMMVKNIKRYRKEMEKEGRNIQDFL
;
A
#
# COMPACT_ATOMS: atom_id res chain seq x y z
N MET A 1 -10.60 -29.72 12.62
CA MET A 1 -10.31 -29.40 11.21
C MET A 1 -9.55 -28.08 11.18
N GLU A 2 -8.22 -28.15 11.14
CA GLU A 2 -7.35 -26.97 11.11
C GLU A 2 -7.05 -26.57 9.67
N SER A 3 -7.41 -25.35 9.31
CA SER A 3 -7.16 -24.77 7.98
C SER A 3 -5.69 -24.35 7.84
N ARG A 4 -4.94 -25.07 7.01
CA ARG A 4 -3.53 -24.84 6.65
C ARG A 4 -3.40 -23.70 5.62
N ASN A 5 -2.40 -22.82 5.79
CA ASN A 5 -1.92 -21.92 4.72
C ASN A 5 -0.77 -22.58 3.94
N ARG A 6 -0.66 -22.25 2.64
CA ARG A 6 0.18 -22.83 1.58
C ARG A 6 1.71 -22.83 1.80
N TYR A 7 2.23 -22.29 2.90
CA TYR A 7 3.69 -22.21 3.13
C TYR A 7 4.20 -22.81 4.45
N GLY A 8 3.37 -23.56 5.18
CA GLY A 8 3.86 -24.56 6.14
C GLY A 8 4.84 -24.10 7.25
N LYS A 9 4.87 -22.83 7.64
CA LYS A 9 5.71 -22.35 8.75
C LYS A 9 4.86 -21.72 9.86
N THR A 10 4.82 -22.37 11.01
CA THR A 10 4.49 -21.77 12.30
C THR A 10 5.74 -21.06 12.82
N SER A 11 5.79 -19.74 12.70
CA SER A 11 6.85 -18.92 13.29
C SER A 11 6.51 -18.65 14.77
N GLN A 12 7.26 -19.26 15.68
CA GLN A 12 7.22 -18.96 17.12
C GLN A 12 8.08 -17.74 17.48
N ASN A 13 8.41 -16.87 16.52
CA ASN A 13 9.25 -15.70 16.78
C ASN A 13 8.39 -14.54 17.36
N PRO A 14 8.67 -14.05 18.58
CA PRO A 14 7.95 -12.90 19.15
C PRO A 14 8.20 -11.59 18.39
N ALA A 15 9.25 -11.51 17.57
CA ALA A 15 9.53 -10.38 16.68
C ALA A 15 8.82 -10.48 15.32
N ASP A 16 8.01 -11.54 15.10
CA ASP A 16 7.30 -11.73 13.84
C ASP A 16 6.23 -10.64 13.64
N PRO A 17 6.32 -9.80 12.59
CA PRO A 17 5.33 -8.77 12.30
C PRO A 17 3.92 -9.34 12.02
N TYR A 18 3.79 -10.63 11.68
CA TYR A 18 2.51 -11.33 11.52
C TYR A 18 1.82 -11.64 12.86
N ASN A 19 2.56 -11.69 13.97
CA ASN A 19 1.99 -11.96 15.29
C ASN A 19 1.25 -10.75 15.85
N VAL A 20 1.67 -9.52 15.56
CA VAL A 20 1.08 -8.29 16.14
C VAL A 20 -0.39 -8.08 15.73
N LEU A 21 -0.74 -8.41 14.49
CA LEU A 21 -2.11 -8.27 13.99
C LEU A 21 -3.03 -9.41 14.48
N LYS A 22 -2.47 -10.59 14.76
CA LYS A 22 -3.23 -11.74 15.30
C LYS A 22 -3.39 -11.72 16.83
N SER A 23 -2.52 -10.99 17.55
CA SER A 23 -2.49 -10.97 19.02
C SER A 23 -3.18 -9.76 19.67
N GLY A 24 -3.91 -8.93 18.90
CA GLY A 24 -4.54 -7.72 19.44
C GLY A 24 -3.53 -6.62 19.81
N GLY A 25 -2.32 -6.64 19.24
CA GLY A 25 -1.31 -5.62 19.45
C GLY A 25 -1.68 -4.28 18.82
N LYS A 26 -1.19 -3.17 19.39
CA LYS A 26 -1.41 -1.81 18.86
C LYS A 26 -0.74 -1.68 17.48
N ILE A 27 -1.47 -1.10 16.52
CA ILE A 27 -0.94 -0.79 15.18
C ILE A 27 0.26 0.14 15.30
N ARG A 28 1.36 -0.23 14.64
CA ARG A 28 2.59 0.57 14.56
C ARG A 28 2.65 1.36 13.27
N TRP A 29 2.92 2.66 13.36
CA TRP A 29 2.94 3.55 12.20
C TRP A 29 4.21 4.38 12.11
N LYS A 30 4.58 4.74 10.88
CA LYS A 30 5.62 5.73 10.58
C LYS A 30 5.21 6.63 9.42
N THR A 31 5.87 7.77 9.30
CA THR A 31 5.69 8.75 8.22
C THR A 31 7.02 9.44 7.95
N ASP A 32 7.29 9.80 6.70
CA ASP A 32 8.39 10.70 6.29
C ASP A 32 7.89 12.14 6.09
N MET A 33 6.63 12.38 6.42
CA MET A 33 5.98 13.68 6.34
C MET A 33 5.46 14.09 7.71
N GLU A 34 5.86 15.27 8.18
CA GLU A 34 5.34 15.82 9.43
C GLU A 34 4.05 16.62 9.14
N LYS A 35 2.90 15.99 9.42
CA LYS A 35 1.57 16.59 9.25
C LYS A 35 0.76 16.32 10.51
N VAL A 36 0.39 17.39 11.21
CA VAL A 36 -0.36 17.33 12.48
C VAL A 36 -1.65 16.52 12.34
N CYS A 37 -2.34 16.64 11.20
CA CYS A 37 -3.56 15.88 10.95
C CYS A 37 -3.33 14.36 10.91
N LEU A 38 -2.15 13.89 10.53
CA LEU A 38 -1.81 12.46 10.54
C LEU A 38 -1.43 12.02 11.95
N SER A 39 -0.45 12.71 12.57
CA SER A 39 0.06 12.36 13.88
C SER A 39 -1.05 12.36 14.94
N SER A 40 -1.86 13.42 15.01
CA SER A 40 -2.98 13.50 15.95
C SER A 40 -4.07 12.44 15.70
N ASN A 41 -4.31 12.08 14.44
CA ASN A 41 -5.33 11.10 14.07
C ASN A 41 -4.88 9.67 14.43
N PHE A 42 -3.60 9.35 14.26
CA PHE A 42 -3.05 8.06 14.67
C PHE A 42 -2.93 7.93 16.19
N GLU A 43 -2.49 8.98 16.87
CA GLU A 43 -2.42 9.03 18.34
C GLU A 43 -3.79 8.85 18.99
N ARG A 44 -4.84 9.53 18.48
CA ARG A 44 -6.22 9.37 18.96
C ARG A 44 -6.79 7.96 18.77
N ARG A 45 -6.26 7.19 17.81
CA ARG A 45 -6.59 5.76 17.64
C ARG A 45 -5.77 4.84 18.55
N GLY A 46 -4.87 5.39 19.36
CA GLY A 46 -3.95 4.63 20.19
C GLY A 46 -2.88 3.89 19.39
N TRP A 47 -2.60 4.31 18.15
CA TRP A 47 -1.54 3.72 17.33
C TRP A 47 -0.17 4.20 17.81
N HIS A 48 0.84 3.33 17.72
CA HIS A 48 2.18 3.61 18.21
C HIS A 48 3.09 4.10 17.08
N ARG A 49 3.66 5.30 17.23
CA ARG A 49 4.67 5.79 16.29
C ARG A 49 5.98 5.05 16.52
N VAL A 50 6.60 4.57 15.45
CA VAL A 50 7.88 3.86 15.53
C VAL A 50 9.04 4.72 15.06
N SER A 51 10.22 4.41 15.56
CA SER A 51 11.50 5.03 15.18
C SER A 51 12.07 4.37 13.92
N GLU A 52 13.18 4.92 13.41
CA GLU A 52 13.91 4.30 12.30
C GLU A 52 14.46 2.92 12.68
N GLY A 53 14.45 1.97 11.75
CA GLY A 53 14.89 0.59 11.98
C GLY A 53 13.87 -0.30 12.72
N GLU A 54 12.85 0.28 13.34
CA GLU A 54 11.82 -0.50 14.02
C GLU A 54 10.79 -1.10 13.05
N PRO A 55 10.24 -2.28 13.37
CA PRO A 55 9.17 -2.89 12.59
C PRO A 55 7.89 -2.05 12.64
N TRP A 56 7.23 -1.90 11.49
CA TRP A 56 6.04 -1.07 11.30
C TRP A 56 4.92 -1.85 10.60
N ASN A 57 3.67 -1.39 10.76
CA ASN A 57 2.50 -1.94 10.06
C ASN A 57 2.00 -0.98 8.98
N ILE A 58 1.90 0.31 9.29
CA ILE A 58 1.46 1.35 8.34
C ILE A 58 2.59 2.35 8.12
N TYR A 59 2.97 2.53 6.86
CA TYR A 59 3.83 3.62 6.45
C TYR A 59 3.00 4.64 5.67
N TRP A 60 2.74 5.79 6.28
CA TRP A 60 2.18 6.93 5.56
C TRP A 60 3.33 7.66 4.85
N ALA A 61 3.62 7.25 3.64
CA ALA A 61 4.77 7.69 2.87
C ALA A 61 4.44 8.88 1.95
N SER A 62 5.46 9.66 1.65
CA SER A 62 5.48 10.59 0.53
C SER A 62 5.53 9.85 -0.81
N VAL A 63 5.22 10.56 -1.90
CA VAL A 63 5.31 10.03 -3.27
C VAL A 63 6.73 9.54 -3.59
N SER A 64 7.77 10.21 -3.08
CA SER A 64 9.16 9.83 -3.30
C SER A 64 9.46 8.47 -2.66
N SER A 65 9.15 8.34 -1.37
CA SER A 65 9.38 7.10 -0.63
C SER A 65 8.54 5.94 -1.15
N ALA A 66 7.29 6.19 -1.56
CA ALA A 66 6.47 5.17 -2.20
C ALA A 66 7.09 4.64 -3.50
N LYS A 67 7.68 5.51 -4.34
CA LYS A 67 8.38 5.08 -5.56
C LYS A 67 9.60 4.23 -5.24
N MET A 68 10.36 4.56 -4.20
CA MET A 68 11.48 3.74 -3.76
C MET A 68 11.03 2.38 -3.24
N VAL A 69 9.99 2.35 -2.39
CA VAL A 69 9.43 1.11 -1.82
C VAL A 69 8.93 0.16 -2.91
N PHE A 70 8.31 0.67 -3.98
CA PHE A 70 7.79 -0.15 -5.08
C PHE A 70 8.77 -0.38 -6.23
N ASN A 71 9.95 0.25 -6.21
CA ASN A 71 10.93 -0.01 -7.25
C ASN A 71 11.67 -1.32 -6.94
N GLY A 72 11.50 -2.30 -7.83
CA GLY A 72 12.07 -3.63 -7.74
C GLY A 72 13.60 -3.65 -7.67
N ASP A 73 14.28 -2.60 -8.18
CA ASP A 73 15.73 -2.48 -8.14
C ASP A 73 16.27 -2.33 -6.71
N PHE A 74 15.46 -1.80 -5.78
CA PHE A 74 15.85 -1.68 -4.37
C PHE A 74 15.66 -3.00 -3.59
N GLY A 75 15.11 -4.04 -4.22
CA GLY A 75 14.92 -5.36 -3.60
C GLY A 75 13.98 -5.39 -2.39
N TYR A 76 13.30 -4.28 -2.09
CA TYR A 76 12.44 -4.17 -0.93
C TYR A 76 11.07 -4.78 -1.23
N ARG A 77 10.67 -5.78 -0.43
CA ARG A 77 9.35 -6.42 -0.53
C ARG A 77 8.58 -6.23 0.76
N LEU A 78 7.39 -5.66 0.64
CA LEU A 78 6.45 -5.51 1.76
C LEU A 78 6.01 -6.90 2.25
N SER A 79 6.03 -7.08 3.58
CA SER A 79 5.43 -8.24 4.26
C SER A 79 3.90 -8.10 4.31
N ASP A 80 3.12 -9.18 4.47
CA ASP A 80 1.64 -9.07 4.39
C ASP A 80 1.04 -8.19 5.51
N GLY A 81 1.77 -7.95 6.59
CA GLY A 81 1.38 -7.04 7.68
C GLY A 81 1.81 -5.57 7.49
N GLN A 82 2.41 -5.24 6.33
CA GLN A 82 2.90 -3.91 5.98
C GLN A 82 2.06 -3.28 4.88
N MET A 83 1.57 -2.07 5.15
CA MET A 83 0.76 -1.29 4.22
C MET A 83 1.34 0.10 4.03
N ILE A 84 1.26 0.59 2.79
CA ILE A 84 1.63 1.95 2.41
C ILE A 84 0.42 2.62 1.74
N ASN A 85 0.28 3.92 1.91
CA ASN A 85 -0.83 4.74 1.42
C ASN A 85 -0.82 5.02 -0.10
N HIS A 86 0.04 4.35 -0.87
CA HIS A 86 0.18 4.53 -2.31
C HIS A 86 0.09 3.20 -3.04
N PHE A 87 -0.51 3.19 -4.24
CA PHE A 87 -0.43 2.06 -5.14
C PHE A 87 0.81 2.15 -6.04
N PRO A 88 1.39 1.00 -6.45
CA PRO A 88 2.37 0.97 -7.54
C PRO A 88 1.81 1.65 -8.79
N ASN A 89 2.65 2.38 -9.52
CA ASN A 89 2.27 3.06 -10.76
C ASN A 89 1.07 4.03 -10.66
N HIS A 90 0.77 4.57 -9.47
CA HIS A 90 -0.33 5.52 -9.26
C HIS A 90 -0.34 6.71 -10.24
N TYR A 91 0.82 7.10 -10.78
CA TYR A 91 0.97 8.20 -11.73
C TYR A 91 0.25 7.97 -13.06
N GLU A 92 -0.11 6.73 -13.41
CA GLU A 92 -0.91 6.41 -14.60
C GLU A 92 -2.30 7.07 -14.57
N LEU A 93 -2.86 7.22 -13.38
CA LEU A 93 -4.19 7.79 -13.17
C LEU A 93 -4.15 9.18 -12.52
N THR A 94 -3.05 9.59 -11.90
CA THR A 94 -2.98 10.92 -11.25
C THR A 94 -2.31 12.00 -12.11
N ARG A 95 -1.52 11.64 -13.14
CA ARG A 95 -0.96 12.62 -14.06
C ARG A 95 -1.89 12.88 -15.24
N LYS A 96 -2.16 14.15 -15.53
CA LYS A 96 -3.07 14.56 -16.62
C LYS A 96 -2.68 14.02 -18.01
N ASP A 97 -1.38 14.01 -18.32
CA ASP A 97 -0.87 13.54 -19.60
C ASP A 97 -1.02 12.02 -19.75
N MET A 98 -0.77 11.26 -18.68
CA MET A 98 -0.98 9.81 -18.66
C MET A 98 -2.46 9.44 -18.67
N MET A 99 -3.29 10.15 -17.92
CA MET A 99 -4.75 9.95 -17.93
C MET A 99 -5.32 10.15 -19.33
N VAL A 100 -4.93 11.24 -20.03
CA VAL A 100 -5.37 11.49 -21.41
C VAL A 100 -4.94 10.36 -22.35
N LYS A 101 -3.70 9.87 -22.23
CA LYS A 101 -3.22 8.72 -23.02
C LYS A 101 -4.01 7.45 -22.71
N ASN A 102 -4.26 7.17 -21.44
CA ASN A 102 -5.00 5.98 -20.99
C ASN A 102 -6.47 6.01 -21.48
N ILE A 103 -7.16 7.14 -21.36
CA ILE A 103 -8.53 7.31 -21.88
C ILE A 103 -8.58 7.13 -23.40
N LYS A 104 -7.62 7.71 -24.14
CA LYS A 104 -7.54 7.54 -25.60
C LYS A 104 -7.29 6.09 -25.99
N ARG A 105 -6.40 5.39 -25.28
CA ARG A 105 -6.12 3.97 -25.50
C ARG A 105 -7.38 3.14 -25.26
N TYR A 106 -8.06 3.36 -24.13
CA TYR A 106 -9.29 2.67 -23.77
C TYR A 106 -10.39 2.86 -24.81
N ARG A 107 -10.62 4.09 -25.29
CA ARG A 107 -11.60 4.35 -26.37
C ARG A 107 -11.33 3.53 -27.63
N LYS A 108 -10.07 3.50 -28.07
CA LYS A 108 -9.66 2.74 -29.27
C LYS A 108 -9.82 1.23 -29.07
N GLU A 109 -9.61 0.72 -27.86
CA GLU A 109 -9.83 -0.69 -27.54
C GLU A 109 -11.33 -1.04 -27.57
N MET A 110 -12.18 -0.19 -26.99
CA MET A 110 -13.64 -0.36 -26.99
C MET A 110 -14.25 -0.34 -28.40
N GLU A 111 -13.80 0.59 -29.25
CA GLU A 111 -14.24 0.66 -30.66
C GLU A 111 -13.91 -0.63 -31.43
N LYS A 112 -12.76 -1.26 -31.17
CA LYS A 112 -12.39 -2.55 -31.78
C LYS A 112 -13.26 -3.70 -31.30
N GLU A 113 -13.71 -3.64 -30.04
CA GLU A 113 -14.65 -4.61 -29.47
C GLU A 113 -16.11 -4.37 -29.90
N GLY A 114 -16.37 -3.36 -30.74
CA GLY A 114 -17.71 -3.00 -31.20
C GLY A 114 -18.60 -2.40 -30.11
N ARG A 115 -18.00 -1.92 -29.01
CA ARG A 115 -18.71 -1.26 -27.90
C ARG A 115 -18.55 0.24 -28.02
N ASN A 116 -19.62 0.96 -28.31
CA ASN A 116 -19.54 2.41 -28.39
C ASN A 116 -19.56 3.00 -26.97
N ILE A 117 -18.62 3.89 -26.66
CA ILE A 117 -18.58 4.53 -25.34
C ILE A 117 -19.81 5.42 -25.09
N GLN A 118 -20.47 5.89 -26.16
CA GLN A 118 -21.76 6.59 -26.08
C GLN A 118 -22.90 5.69 -25.60
N ASP A 119 -22.77 4.36 -25.68
CA ASP A 119 -23.80 3.44 -25.19
C ASP A 119 -23.90 3.45 -23.64
N PHE A 120 -22.96 4.12 -22.97
CA PHE A 120 -22.87 4.22 -21.50
C PHE A 120 -23.08 5.66 -20.97
N LEU A 121 -23.36 6.63 -21.84
CA LEU A 121 -23.62 8.04 -21.51
C LEU A 121 -25.06 8.41 -21.84
#